data_AF-A0A5M7CF25-F1
#
_entry.id   AF-A0A5M7CF25-F1
#
_cell.length_a   1.000
_cell.length_b   1.000
_cell.length_c   1.000
_cell.angle_alpha   90.00
_cell.angle_beta   90.00
_cell.angle_gamma   90.00
#
_symmetry.space_group_name_H-M   'P 1'
#
loop_
_entity.id
_entity.type
_entity.pdbx_description
1 polymer ?
#
loop_
_entity_poly.entity_id
_entity_poly.type
_entity_poly.pdbx_seq_one_letter_code
_entity_poly.pdbx_strand_id
1 'polypeptide(L)' 'MSKLTSNRALPLVTGVVTAAALSGAAVFAVLQSGCENPGSYLVRDDVVELIGGCLQPDDLPVTPRPPAEGLGSSDPAQAR' A
#
# COMPACT_ATOMS: atom_id res chain seq x y z
N MET A 1 -24.70 13.33 39.33
CA MET A 1 -25.12 13.10 37.93
C MET A 1 -24.04 12.40 37.08
N SER A 2 -23.13 11.63 37.68
CA SER A 2 -21.89 11.18 37.01
C SER A 2 -21.90 9.73 36.50
N LYS A 3 -22.97 8.94 36.76
CA LYS A 3 -23.02 7.51 36.39
C LYS A 3 -23.65 7.24 35.00
N LEU A 4 -24.44 8.17 34.44
CA LEU A 4 -25.05 8.00 33.11
C LEU A 4 -24.07 8.23 31.95
N THR A 5 -22.97 8.95 32.16
CA THR A 5 -21.97 9.22 31.10
C THR A 5 -21.01 8.06 30.87
N SER A 6 -20.86 7.15 31.84
CA SER A 6 -19.87 6.07 31.79
C SER A 6 -20.17 5.03 30.70
N ASN A 7 -21.42 4.60 30.56
CA ASN A 7 -21.82 3.62 29.56
C ASN A 7 -21.89 4.17 28.13
N ARG A 8 -22.14 5.48 27.96
CA ARG A 8 -22.20 6.13 26.64
C ARG A 8 -20.83 6.55 26.12
N ALA A 9 -19.90 6.87 27.01
CA ALA A 9 -18.54 7.21 26.62
C ALA A 9 -17.71 5.96 26.26
N LEU A 10 -18.03 4.81 26.84
CA LEU A 10 -17.32 3.56 26.59
C LEU A 10 -17.15 3.21 25.09
N PRO A 11 -18.22 3.20 24.24
CA PRO A 11 -18.07 2.92 22.82
C PRO A 11 -17.22 3.95 22.08
N LEU A 12 -17.31 5.23 22.47
CA LEU A 12 -16.54 6.31 21.87
C LEU A 12 -15.06 6.17 22.21
N VAL A 13 -14.73 5.91 23.48
CA VAL A 13 -13.36 5.66 23.93
C VAL A 13 -12.79 4.43 23.22
N THR A 14 -13.54 3.34 23.12
CA THR A 14 -13.06 2.16 22.38
C THR A 14 -12.81 2.45 20.91
N GLY A 15 -13.66 3.26 20.26
CA GLY A 15 -13.48 3.66 18.87
C GLY A 15 -12.26 4.55 18.66
N VAL A 16 -12.00 5.49 19.57
CA VAL A 16 -10.80 6.34 19.52
C VAL A 16 -9.53 5.49 19.72
N VAL A 17 -9.55 4.55 20.66
CA VAL A 17 -8.42 3.64 20.91
C VAL A 17 -8.15 2.76 19.69
N THR A 18 -9.18 2.16 19.08
CA THR A 18 -8.99 1.33 17.88
C THR A 18 -8.51 2.16 16.68
N ALA A 19 -9.03 3.37 16.47
CA ALA A 19 -8.56 4.26 15.42
C ALA A 19 -7.09 4.66 15.60
N ALA A 20 -6.68 4.98 16.84
CA ALA A 20 -5.29 5.27 17.15
C ALA A 20 -4.38 4.05 16.93
N ALA A 21 -4.83 2.86 17.35
CA ALA A 21 -4.09 1.62 17.13
C ALA A 21 -3.92 1.30 15.64
N LEU A 22 -4.98 1.43 14.83
CA LEU A 22 -4.93 1.23 13.37
C LEU A 22 -4.01 2.25 12.70
N SER A 23 -4.07 3.51 13.11
CA SER A 23 -3.18 4.56 12.60
C SER A 23 -1.71 4.27 12.92
N GLY A 24 -1.45 3.84 14.15
CA GLY A 24 -0.11 3.40 14.57
C GLY A 24 0.38 2.18 13.78
N ALA A 25 -0.48 1.20 13.55
CA ALA A 25 -0.16 0.02 12.75
C ALA A 25 0.19 0.39 11.30
N ALA A 26 -0.52 1.36 10.70
CA ALA A 26 -0.22 1.85 9.35
C ALA A 26 1.17 2.50 9.29
N VAL A 27 1.49 3.39 10.23
CA VAL A 27 2.82 4.03 10.30
C VAL A 27 3.91 2.98 10.53
N PHE A 28 3.69 2.04 11.43
CA PHE A 28 4.62 0.94 11.70
C PHE A 28 4.90 0.10 10.46
N ALA A 29 3.87 -0.24 9.67
CA ALA A 29 4.05 -0.97 8.42
C ALA A 29 4.92 -0.21 7.41
N VAL A 30 4.74 1.10 7.29
CA VAL A 30 5.59 1.95 6.43
C VAL A 30 7.04 1.94 6.90
N LEU A 31 7.30 2.09 8.20
CA LEU A 31 8.66 2.05 8.74
C LEU A 31 9.33 0.68 8.52
N GLN A 32 8.56 -0.40 8.64
CA GLN A 32 9.04 -1.76 8.43
C GLN A 32 9.22 -2.15 6.97
N SER A 33 8.76 -1.34 6.02
CA SER A 33 8.94 -1.60 4.58
C SER A 33 10.41 -1.60 4.15
N GLY A 34 11.32 -1.08 4.99
CA GLY A 34 12.74 -1.07 4.70
C GLY A 34 13.15 -0.03 3.66
N CYS A 35 12.28 0.94 3.34
CA CYS A 35 12.61 2.02 2.39
C CYS A 35 13.83 2.85 2.78
N GLU A 36 14.23 2.87 4.05
CA GLU A 36 15.46 3.56 4.50
C GLU A 36 16.74 2.81 4.12
N ASN A 37 16.66 1.51 3.86
CA ASN A 37 17.81 0.71 3.47
C ASN A 37 17.89 0.70 1.93
N PRO A 38 18.94 1.28 1.32
CA PRO A 38 19.10 1.19 -0.13
C PRO A 38 19.24 -0.29 -0.48
N GLY A 39 18.30 -0.82 -1.26
CA GLY A 39 18.30 -2.23 -1.68
C GLY A 39 19.61 -2.59 -2.40
N SER A 40 19.91 -3.89 -2.51
CA SER A 40 21.13 -4.38 -3.15
C SER A 40 20.82 -5.09 -4.47
N TYR A 41 21.55 -4.74 -5.53
CA TYR A 41 21.51 -5.47 -6.79
C TYR A 41 22.37 -6.73 -6.72
N LEU A 42 21.77 -7.88 -6.98
CA LEU A 42 22.45 -9.17 -7.05
C LEU A 42 22.24 -9.77 -8.44
N VAL A 43 23.30 -10.33 -9.03
CA VAL A 43 23.20 -11.07 -10.28
C VAL A 43 22.93 -12.54 -9.96
N ARG A 44 21.81 -13.08 -10.45
CA ARG A 44 21.51 -14.52 -10.43
C ARG A 44 21.11 -14.95 -11.83
N ASP A 45 21.62 -16.08 -12.31
CA ASP A 45 21.16 -16.71 -13.55
C ASP A 45 21.09 -15.74 -14.76
N ASP A 46 22.09 -14.86 -14.88
CA ASP A 46 22.21 -13.84 -15.95
C ASP A 46 21.13 -12.72 -15.89
N VAL A 47 20.37 -12.62 -14.80
CA VAL A 47 19.44 -11.52 -14.51
C VAL A 47 19.87 -10.72 -13.28
N VAL A 48 19.67 -9.41 -13.33
CA VAL A 48 19.91 -8.50 -12.20
C VAL A 48 18.63 -8.41 -11.38
N GLU A 49 18.71 -8.86 -10.12
CA GLU A 49 17.61 -8.83 -9.16
C GLU A 49 17.90 -7.75 -8.10
N LEU A 50 16.93 -6.87 -7.84
CA LEU A 50 17.00 -5.97 -6.71
C LEU A 50 16.39 -6.65 -5.48
N ILE A 51 17.16 -6.78 -4.41
CA ILE A 51 16.71 -7.31 -3.13
C ILE A 51 16.54 -6.18 -2.12
N GLY A 52 15.33 -6.06 -1.58
CA GLY A 52 14.98 -5.04 -0.59
C GLY A 52 14.94 -3.62 -1.17
N GLY A 53 14.82 -2.63 -0.30
CA GLY A 53 14.64 -1.23 -0.68
C GLY A 53 13.28 -0.94 -1.31
N CYS A 54 13.01 0.34 -1.55
CA CYS A 54 11.82 0.82 -2.24
C CYS A 54 12.25 1.47 -3.56
N LEU A 55 11.59 1.13 -4.67
CA LEU A 55 11.75 1.86 -5.93
C LEU A 55 10.65 2.91 -6.06
N GLN A 56 11.03 4.08 -6.58
CA GLN A 56 10.08 5.07 -7.06
C GLN A 56 9.65 4.72 -8.50
N PRO A 57 8.42 5.06 -8.94
CA PRO A 57 8.01 4.84 -10.32
C PRO A 57 8.95 5.46 -11.37
N ASP A 58 9.60 6.58 -11.04
CA ASP A 58 10.59 7.25 -11.88
C ASP A 58 11.92 6.48 -12.00
N ASP A 59 12.23 5.57 -11.07
CA ASP A 59 13.43 4.72 -11.11
C ASP A 59 13.23 3.51 -12.04
N LEU A 60 11.97 3.20 -12.39
CA LEU A 60 11.66 2.10 -13.28
C LEU A 60 11.91 2.51 -14.73
N PRO A 61 12.67 1.73 -15.51
CA PRO A 61 12.81 1.99 -16.93
C PRO A 61 11.44 1.91 -17.59
N VAL A 62 10.97 3.03 -18.13
CA VAL A 62 9.75 3.06 -18.94
C VAL A 62 10.03 2.25 -20.20
N THR A 63 9.56 1.01 -20.22
CA THR A 63 9.48 0.26 -21.46
C THR A 63 8.48 1.00 -22.34
N PRO A 64 8.87 1.47 -23.54
CA PRO A 64 7.93 2.09 -24.46
C PRO A 64 6.79 1.10 -24.69
N ARG A 65 5.57 1.47 -24.27
CA ARG A 65 4.38 0.68 -24.59
C ARG A 65 4.29 0.67 -26.11
N PRO A 66 4.32 -0.51 -26.78
CA PRO A 66 4.06 -0.54 -28.21
C PRO A 66 2.72 0.17 -28.45
N PRO A 67 2.59 0.96 -29.53
CA PRO A 67 1.34 1.64 -29.85
C PRO A 67 0.21 0.64 -29.71
N ALA A 68 -0.85 1.01 -28.99
CA ALA A 68 -2.01 0.14 -28.82
C ALA A 68 -2.60 -0.15 -30.20
N GLU A 69 -2.18 -1.25 -30.83
CA GLU A 69 -2.91 -1.83 -31.93
C GLU A 69 -4.27 -2.21 -31.37
N GLY A 70 -5.31 -1.55 -31.90
CA GLY A 70 -6.64 -1.53 -31.34
C GLY A 70 -7.19 -2.91 -31.05
N LEU A 71 -7.19 -3.30 -29.78
CA LEU A 71 -8.10 -4.29 -29.25
C LEU A 71 -9.25 -3.51 -28.62
N GLY A 72 -10.33 -3.44 -29.39
CA GLY A 72 -11.51 -2.67 -29.09
C GLY A 72 -12.11 -2.97 -27.71
N SER A 73 -12.62 -1.91 -27.10
CA SER A 73 -13.90 -1.88 -26.38
C SER A 73 -14.48 -3.26 -26.03
N SER A 74 -13.94 -3.90 -24.99
CA SER A 74 -14.69 -4.91 -24.23
C SER A 74 -15.37 -4.20 -23.08
N ASP A 75 -16.40 -3.43 -23.44
CA ASP A 75 -17.33 -2.75 -22.53
C ASP A 75 -18.22 -3.82 -21.85
N PRO A 76 -18.24 -3.93 -20.51
CA PRO A 76 -19.08 -4.89 -19.79
C PRO A 76 -20.59 -4.60 -19.88
N ALA A 77 -21.03 -3.55 -20.57
CA ALA A 77 -22.43 -3.19 -20.73
C ALA A 77 -23.27 -4.10 -21.66
N GLN A 78 -22.68 -5.10 -22.35
CA GLN A 78 -23.39 -5.96 -23.31
C GLN A 78 -23.81 -7.35 -22.77
N ALA A 79 -23.72 -7.59 -21.47
CA ALA A 79 -24.24 -8.81 -20.85
C ALA A 79 -25.56 -8.53 -20.10
N ARG A 80 -26.65 -8.31 -20.85
CA ARG A 80 -28.03 -8.37 -20.34
C ARG A 80 -28.90 -9.22 -21.25
#